data_AF-A0A7C6BBQ3-F1
#
_entry.id   AF-A0A7C6BBQ3-F1
#
_cell.length_a   1.000
_cell.length_b   1.000
_cell.length_c   1.000
_cell.angle_alpha   90.00
_cell.angle_beta   90.00
_cell.angle_gamma   90.00
#
_symmetry.space_group_name_H-M   'P 1'
#
loop_
_entity.id
_entity.type
_entity.pdbx_description
1 polymer ?
#
loop_
_entity_poly.entity_id
_entity_poly.type
_entity_poly.pdbx_seq_one_letter_code
_entity_poly.pdbx_strand_id
1 'polypeptide(L)'
;MQDLFTSFKDNCGFGLLASIDNTPTHKNLEDAVTSLSRMMHRGAITADGKTGDGSGLLLSIPRSFFRKEAAKEGIDIPDKYAVAMVFSNQQSDFDVIKETCENNDLKVIYVRDVPVDTNALGEQALASLPMIKQVFVTPNSAVATQRFEALVYLSRKEIEAELREDKSFYIPSFSTSVVSYKGLVMPTHIKEFYV
;
A
#
# COMPACT_ATOMS: atom_id res chain seq x y z
N MET A 1 -34.95 22.62 1.53
CA MET A 1 -34.99 21.25 0.97
C MET A 1 -33.99 21.26 -0.17
N GLN A 2 -32.78 20.75 0.07
CA GLN A 2 -31.67 20.80 -0.91
C GLN A 2 -32.02 19.93 -2.12
N ASP A 3 -31.75 20.44 -3.33
CA ASP A 3 -31.92 19.79 -4.62
C ASP A 3 -31.13 18.47 -4.68
N LEU A 4 -31.75 17.38 -4.25
CA LEU A 4 -31.23 16.01 -4.40
C LEU A 4 -31.50 15.46 -5.81
N PHE A 5 -32.36 16.11 -6.60
CA PHE A 5 -32.77 15.64 -7.93
C PHE A 5 -31.80 16.00 -9.06
N THR A 6 -30.90 16.97 -8.86
CA THR A 6 -29.91 17.43 -9.86
C THR A 6 -28.45 17.14 -9.46
N SER A 7 -28.22 16.55 -8.28
CA SER A 7 -26.89 16.13 -7.85
C SER A 7 -26.48 14.84 -8.57
N PHE A 8 -25.94 14.97 -9.78
CA PHE A 8 -25.24 13.86 -10.43
C PHE A 8 -23.93 13.59 -9.66
N LYS A 9 -23.85 12.46 -8.97
CA LYS A 9 -22.62 11.96 -8.35
C LYS A 9 -22.06 10.86 -9.23
N ASP A 10 -21.01 11.19 -9.99
CA ASP A 10 -20.17 10.15 -10.56
C ASP A 10 -19.43 9.45 -9.42
N ASN A 11 -19.70 8.16 -9.24
CA ASN A 11 -19.00 7.35 -8.27
C ASN A 11 -17.85 6.62 -8.98
N CYS A 12 -16.64 6.76 -8.43
CA CYS A 12 -15.49 5.91 -8.79
C CYS A 12 -15.88 4.43 -8.73
N GLY A 13 -15.29 3.61 -9.59
CA GLY A 13 -15.50 2.16 -9.58
C GLY A 13 -14.90 1.50 -8.34
N PHE A 14 -15.65 0.57 -7.73
CA PHE A 14 -15.17 -0.29 -6.65
C PHE A 14 -15.58 -1.74 -6.92
N GLY A 15 -14.75 -2.69 -6.50
CA GLY A 15 -15.03 -4.12 -6.61
C GLY A 15 -14.38 -4.89 -5.48
N LEU A 16 -14.94 -6.06 -5.17
CA LEU A 16 -14.41 -7.00 -4.20
C LEU A 16 -14.42 -8.40 -4.81
N LEU A 17 -13.27 -9.08 -4.72
CA LEU A 17 -13.12 -10.48 -5.11
C LEU A 17 -12.65 -11.26 -3.88
N ALA A 18 -13.29 -12.39 -3.61
CA ALA A 18 -12.94 -13.28 -2.52
C ALA A 18 -13.03 -14.74 -2.98
N SER A 19 -12.09 -15.57 -2.53
CA SER A 19 -12.18 -17.03 -2.68
C SER A 19 -13.17 -17.57 -1.66
N ILE A 20 -14.24 -18.22 -2.12
CA ILE A 20 -15.22 -18.88 -1.22
C ILE A 20 -14.54 -19.99 -0.41
N ASP A 21 -13.64 -20.74 -1.05
CA ASP A 21 -12.90 -21.84 -0.41
C ASP A 21 -11.67 -21.39 0.39
N ASN A 22 -11.53 -20.07 0.63
CA ASN A 22 -10.41 -19.47 1.36
C ASN A 22 -9.01 -19.93 0.89
N THR A 23 -8.87 -20.21 -0.41
CA THR A 23 -7.61 -20.69 -1.01
C THR A 23 -6.91 -19.52 -1.71
N PRO A 24 -5.70 -19.12 -1.28
CA PRO A 24 -4.96 -18.06 -1.96
C PRO A 24 -4.56 -18.49 -3.37
N THR A 25 -4.91 -17.69 -4.38
CA THR A 25 -4.52 -17.93 -5.77
C THR A 25 -4.06 -16.65 -6.45
N HIS A 26 -3.07 -16.76 -7.33
CA HIS A 26 -2.66 -15.65 -8.19
C HIS A 26 -3.77 -15.26 -9.17
N LYS A 27 -4.62 -16.23 -9.56
CA LYS A 27 -5.78 -15.98 -10.42
C LYS A 27 -6.72 -14.91 -9.86
N ASN A 28 -6.99 -14.91 -8.55
CA ASN A 28 -7.83 -13.87 -7.93
C ASN A 28 -7.23 -12.46 -8.11
N LEU A 29 -5.91 -12.33 -8.05
CA LEU A 29 -5.21 -11.07 -8.31
C LEU A 29 -5.36 -10.66 -9.78
N GLU A 30 -5.18 -11.59 -10.72
CA GLU A 30 -5.34 -11.31 -12.15
C GLU A 30 -6.77 -10.90 -12.51
N ASP A 31 -7.76 -11.57 -11.93
CA ASP A 31 -9.17 -11.25 -12.11
C ASP A 31 -9.50 -9.88 -11.50
N ALA A 32 -8.88 -9.51 -10.37
CA ALA A 32 -9.02 -8.18 -9.76
C ALA A 32 -8.39 -7.07 -10.62
N VAL A 33 -7.17 -7.28 -11.14
CA VAL A 33 -6.51 -6.37 -12.09
C VAL A 33 -7.35 -6.20 -13.36
N THR A 34 -7.86 -7.30 -13.91
CA THR A 34 -8.73 -7.29 -15.08
C THR A 34 -10.00 -6.49 -14.80
N SER A 35 -10.63 -6.70 -13.65
CA SER A 35 -11.84 -5.98 -13.23
C SER A 35 -11.57 -4.48 -13.08
N LEU A 36 -10.46 -4.12 -12.42
CA LEU A 36 -10.02 -2.73 -12.26
C LEU A 36 -9.78 -2.06 -13.61
N SER A 37 -9.10 -2.72 -14.54
CA SER A 37 -8.84 -2.18 -15.89
C SER A 37 -10.13 -1.87 -16.67
N ARG A 38 -11.20 -2.65 -16.46
CA ARG A 38 -12.52 -2.45 -17.09
C ARG A 38 -13.30 -1.27 -16.50
N MET A 39 -12.87 -0.74 -15.35
CA MET A 39 -13.46 0.45 -14.73
C MET A 39 -12.87 1.77 -15.25
N MET A 40 -11.99 1.74 -16.25
CA MET A 40 -11.36 2.93 -16.86
C MET A 40 -12.38 4.00 -17.31
N HIS A 41 -13.55 3.58 -17.79
CA HIS A 41 -14.63 4.50 -18.21
C HIS A 41 -15.20 5.36 -17.07
N ARG A 42 -14.78 5.11 -15.82
CA ARG A 42 -15.19 5.85 -14.61
C ARG A 42 -14.06 6.66 -13.98
N GLY A 43 -12.86 6.67 -14.57
CA GLY A 43 -11.76 7.51 -14.12
C GLY A 43 -11.62 8.73 -15.01
N ALA A 44 -11.31 9.90 -14.44
CA ALA A 44 -10.83 10.99 -15.26
C ALA A 44 -9.40 10.72 -15.70
N ILE A 45 -9.08 11.21 -16.90
CA ILE A 45 -7.77 11.11 -17.52
C ILE A 45 -7.31 12.54 -17.74
N THR A 46 -6.08 12.85 -17.34
CA THR A 46 -5.52 14.17 -17.60
C THR A 46 -5.10 14.30 -19.06
N ALA A 47 -4.71 15.51 -19.48
CA ALA A 47 -4.35 15.81 -20.87
C ALA A 47 -3.16 14.98 -21.40
N ASP A 48 -2.35 14.37 -20.52
CA ASP A 48 -1.22 13.53 -20.91
C ASP A 48 -1.62 12.09 -21.33
N GLY A 49 -2.89 11.72 -21.20
CA GLY A 49 -3.44 10.43 -21.62
C GLY A 49 -3.00 9.22 -20.78
N LYS A 50 -2.14 9.41 -19.77
CA LYS A 50 -1.57 8.34 -18.93
C LYS A 50 -1.79 8.55 -17.44
N THR A 51 -1.86 9.79 -16.98
CA THR A 51 -2.17 10.12 -15.60
C THR A 51 -3.69 10.03 -15.41
N GLY A 52 -4.10 9.17 -14.48
CA GLY A 52 -5.47 9.11 -14.00
C GLY A 52 -5.60 9.65 -12.59
N ASP A 53 -6.84 9.88 -12.16
CA ASP A 53 -7.16 10.34 -10.78
C ASP A 53 -6.73 9.34 -9.67
N GLY A 54 -6.37 8.12 -10.06
CA GLY A 54 -5.77 7.11 -9.22
C GLY A 54 -6.49 5.77 -9.28
N SER A 55 -5.73 4.71 -9.06
CA SER A 55 -6.25 3.35 -8.97
C SER A 55 -5.46 2.55 -7.94
N GLY A 56 -6.03 1.45 -7.48
CA GLY A 56 -5.38 0.64 -6.45
C GLY A 56 -6.06 -0.68 -6.17
N LEU A 57 -5.31 -1.55 -5.51
CA LEU A 57 -5.72 -2.86 -5.01
C LEU A 57 -5.38 -2.93 -3.52
N LEU A 58 -6.33 -3.40 -2.72
CA LEU A 58 -6.09 -3.83 -1.35
C LEU A 58 -6.06 -5.36 -1.35
N LEU A 59 -4.90 -5.92 -1.03
CA LEU A 59 -4.66 -7.36 -1.08
C LEU A 59 -4.46 -7.91 0.32
N SER A 60 -4.79 -9.17 0.54
CA SER A 60 -4.23 -9.91 1.68
C SER A 60 -2.71 -9.96 1.53
N ILE A 61 -1.97 -9.90 2.64
CA ILE A 61 -0.50 -9.95 2.62
C ILE A 61 -0.03 -11.22 1.90
N PRO A 62 0.71 -11.11 0.78
CA PRO A 62 1.17 -12.26 0.01
C PRO A 62 2.40 -12.88 0.68
N ARG A 63 2.18 -13.66 1.74
CA ARG A 63 3.23 -14.18 2.63
C ARG A 63 4.33 -14.98 1.91
N SER A 64 3.95 -15.84 0.97
CA SER A 64 4.90 -16.63 0.17
C SER A 64 5.78 -15.75 -0.72
N PHE A 65 5.20 -14.72 -1.34
CA PHE A 65 5.93 -13.75 -2.14
C PHE A 65 6.92 -12.96 -1.29
N PHE A 66 6.48 -12.37 -0.17
CA PHE A 66 7.37 -11.55 0.66
C PHE A 66 8.52 -12.34 1.28
N ARG A 67 8.29 -13.59 1.71
CA ARG A 67 9.38 -14.48 2.15
C ARG A 67 10.39 -14.73 1.05
N LYS A 68 9.91 -14.99 -0.18
CA LYS A 68 10.78 -15.23 -1.33
C LYS A 68 11.61 -13.99 -1.66
N GLU A 69 11.02 -12.79 -1.62
CA GLU A 69 11.74 -11.54 -1.88
C GLU A 69 12.78 -11.25 -0.80
N ALA A 70 12.40 -11.32 0.49
CA ALA A 70 13.34 -11.09 1.59
C ALA A 70 14.50 -12.11 1.63
N ALA A 71 14.24 -13.36 1.26
CA ALA A 71 15.27 -14.40 1.18
C ALA A 71 16.36 -14.09 0.14
N LYS A 72 16.06 -13.31 -0.92
CA LYS A 72 17.08 -12.87 -1.89
C LYS A 72 18.11 -11.94 -1.26
N GLU A 73 17.74 -11.25 -0.18
CA GLU A 73 18.60 -10.36 0.60
C GLU A 73 19.12 -11.04 1.88
N GLY A 74 18.91 -12.35 2.03
CA GLY A 74 19.36 -13.10 3.20
C GLY A 74 18.53 -12.85 4.47
N ILE A 75 17.32 -12.32 4.33
CA ILE A 75 16.44 -11.98 5.45
C ILE A 75 15.35 -13.05 5.59
N ASP A 76 15.20 -13.56 6.81
CA ASP A 76 14.13 -14.49 7.18
C ASP A 76 12.97 -13.74 7.86
N ILE A 77 11.75 -13.89 7.33
CA ILE A 77 10.54 -13.26 7.86
C ILE A 77 9.75 -14.27 8.70
N PRO A 78 9.52 -13.99 10.00
CA PRO A 78 8.76 -14.89 10.87
C PRO A 78 7.29 -15.02 10.46
N ASP A 79 6.53 -15.90 11.13
CA ASP A 79 5.10 -16.07 10.85
C ASP A 79 4.26 -14.85 11.24
N LYS A 80 4.58 -14.22 12.36
CA LYS A 80 3.89 -13.00 12.81
C LYS A 80 4.70 -11.78 12.41
N TYR A 81 4.20 -11.08 11.40
CA TYR A 81 4.73 -9.79 10.96
C TYR A 81 3.62 -8.91 10.42
N ALA A 82 3.89 -7.62 10.37
CA ALA A 82 3.09 -6.59 9.73
C ALA A 82 3.91 -5.95 8.60
N VAL A 83 3.22 -5.36 7.64
CA VAL A 83 3.83 -4.60 6.54
C VAL A 83 3.22 -3.21 6.53
N ALA A 84 4.09 -2.19 6.61
CA ALA A 84 3.74 -0.82 6.27
C ALA A 84 4.10 -0.57 4.80
N MET A 85 3.12 -0.29 3.95
CA MET A 85 3.36 0.40 2.68
C MET A 85 3.48 1.89 3.01
N VAL A 86 4.55 2.53 2.56
CA VAL A 86 4.90 3.91 2.92
C VAL A 86 5.29 4.67 1.65
N PHE A 87 4.72 5.85 1.49
CA PHE A 87 5.07 6.86 0.50
C PHE A 87 5.75 8.02 1.22
N SER A 88 6.94 8.41 0.79
CA SER A 88 7.66 9.57 1.34
C SER A 88 8.65 10.12 0.32
N ASN A 89 8.98 11.41 0.43
CA ASN A 89 10.08 12.04 -0.31
C ASN A 89 11.35 12.21 0.54
N GLN A 90 11.32 11.83 1.82
CA GLN A 90 12.42 12.01 2.76
C GLN A 90 12.91 10.67 3.32
N GLN A 91 14.21 10.44 3.27
CA GLN A 91 14.78 9.21 3.83
C GLN A 91 14.68 9.16 5.37
N SER A 92 14.69 10.32 6.02
CA SER A 92 14.56 10.48 7.48
C SER A 92 13.21 10.01 8.02
N ASP A 93 12.14 10.03 7.23
CA ASP A 93 10.83 9.54 7.67
C ASP A 93 10.86 8.04 8.00
N PHE A 94 11.72 7.28 7.33
CA PHE A 94 11.91 5.85 7.63
C PHE A 94 12.64 5.63 8.96
N ASP A 95 13.47 6.59 9.39
CA ASP A 95 14.12 6.55 10.69
C ASP A 95 13.09 6.78 11.80
N VAL A 96 12.15 7.72 11.59
CA VAL A 96 11.01 7.93 12.50
C VAL A 96 10.17 6.67 12.63
N ILE A 97 9.82 6.01 11.52
CA ILE A 97 9.07 4.74 11.55
C ILE A 97 9.79 3.70 12.41
N LYS A 98 11.12 3.58 12.24
CA LYS A 98 11.92 2.63 12.99
C LYS A 98 11.93 2.97 14.48
N GLU A 99 12.17 4.22 14.85
CA GLU A 99 12.18 4.69 16.23
C GLU A 99 10.83 4.50 16.91
N THR A 100 9.72 4.90 16.26
CA THR A 100 8.38 4.73 16.81
C THR A 100 8.02 3.25 16.99
N CYS A 101 8.44 2.37 16.08
CA CYS A 101 8.25 0.92 16.23
C CYS A 101 9.04 0.38 17.42
N GLU A 102 10.32 0.74 17.56
CA GLU A 102 11.18 0.33 18.67
C GLU A 102 10.62 0.79 20.03
N ASN A 103 10.13 2.03 20.11
CA ASN A 103 9.48 2.58 21.30
C ASN A 103 8.18 1.86 21.68
N ASN A 104 7.52 1.22 20.71
CA ASN A 104 6.29 0.46 20.90
C ASN A 104 6.53 -1.05 21.08
N ASP A 105 7.74 -1.47 21.42
CA ASP A 105 8.11 -2.89 21.60
C ASP A 105 7.89 -3.72 20.32
N LEU A 106 8.06 -3.07 19.17
CA LEU A 106 8.11 -3.67 17.85
C LEU A 106 9.53 -3.57 17.28
N LYS A 107 9.82 -4.33 16.24
CA LYS A 107 11.11 -4.35 15.58
C LYS A 107 10.93 -4.28 14.07
N VAL A 108 11.59 -3.32 13.42
CA VAL A 108 11.73 -3.30 11.96
C VAL A 108 12.79 -4.33 11.57
N ILE A 109 12.43 -5.31 10.74
CA ILE A 109 13.32 -6.41 10.34
C ILE A 109 13.78 -6.34 8.89
N TYR A 110 13.05 -5.62 8.05
CA TYR A 110 13.34 -5.49 6.62
C TYR A 110 12.68 -4.23 6.07
N VAL A 111 13.39 -3.50 5.22
CA VAL A 111 12.84 -2.40 4.42
C VAL A 111 13.09 -2.74 2.97
N ARG A 112 12.01 -2.91 2.21
CA ARG A 112 12.04 -3.26 0.79
C ARG A 112 11.68 -2.03 -0.04
N ASP A 113 12.57 -1.63 -0.95
CA ASP A 113 12.19 -0.73 -2.02
C ASP A 113 11.19 -1.43 -2.94
N VAL A 114 10.02 -0.80 -3.16
CA VAL A 114 9.02 -1.38 -4.04
C VAL A 114 9.43 -1.09 -5.48
N PRO A 115 9.72 -2.13 -6.29
CA PRO A 115 10.14 -1.92 -7.66
C PRO A 115 8.96 -1.38 -8.48
N VAL A 116 9.23 -0.35 -9.26
CA VAL A 116 8.24 0.32 -10.10
C VAL A 116 8.78 0.58 -11.50
N ASP A 117 7.91 0.53 -12.51
CA ASP A 117 8.21 1.00 -13.87
C ASP A 117 7.60 2.39 -14.09
N THR A 118 8.46 3.41 -14.15
CA THR A 118 8.02 4.80 -14.34
C THR A 118 7.51 5.08 -15.75
N ASN A 119 7.76 4.20 -16.74
CA ASN A 119 7.22 4.35 -18.09
C ASN A 119 5.69 4.20 -18.16
N ALA A 120 5.11 3.55 -17.15
CA ALA A 120 3.67 3.40 -16.97
C ALA A 120 2.97 4.70 -16.52
N LEU A 121 3.73 5.73 -16.11
CA LEU A 121 3.19 6.99 -15.59
C LEU A 121 3.14 8.09 -16.66
N GLY A 122 2.18 9.01 -16.52
CA GLY A 122 2.19 10.29 -17.22
C GLY A 122 3.10 11.31 -16.52
N GLU A 123 3.32 12.47 -17.16
CA GLU A 123 4.25 13.50 -16.68
C GLU A 123 3.87 14.01 -15.28
N GLN A 124 2.58 14.23 -15.04
CA GLN A 124 2.09 14.73 -13.75
C GLN A 124 2.23 13.70 -12.63
N ALA A 125 1.89 12.44 -12.90
CA ALA A 125 2.09 11.36 -11.94
C ALA A 125 3.58 11.14 -11.62
N LEU A 126 4.45 11.23 -12.64
CA LEU A 126 5.89 11.07 -12.47
C LEU A 126 6.49 12.21 -11.62
N ALA A 127 6.06 13.46 -11.85
CA ALA A 127 6.54 14.62 -11.10
C ALA A 127 6.18 14.58 -9.61
N SER A 128 5.17 13.79 -9.23
CA SER A 128 4.69 13.62 -7.85
C SER A 128 4.98 12.23 -7.27
N LEU A 129 5.76 11.38 -7.98
CA LEU A 129 6.07 10.02 -7.57
C LEU A 129 6.90 10.01 -6.28
N PRO A 130 6.40 9.43 -5.17
CA PRO A 130 7.18 9.31 -3.94
C PRO A 130 8.15 8.13 -3.99
N MET A 131 9.10 8.08 -3.05
CA MET A 131 9.73 6.79 -2.72
C MET A 131 8.66 5.88 -2.15
N ILE A 132 8.53 4.69 -2.73
CA ILE A 132 7.59 3.67 -2.26
C ILE A 132 8.39 2.56 -1.60
N LYS A 133 8.25 2.42 -0.28
CA LYS A 133 8.92 1.35 0.48
C LYS A 133 7.93 0.53 1.30
N GLN A 134 8.29 -0.71 1.53
CA GLN A 134 7.61 -1.63 2.43
C GLN A 134 8.45 -1.87 3.66
N VAL A 135 7.95 -1.50 4.83
CA VAL A 135 8.62 -1.71 6.13
C VAL A 135 7.99 -2.92 6.81
N PHE A 136 8.81 -3.94 7.08
CA PHE A 136 8.39 -5.19 7.72
C PHE A 136 8.66 -5.11 9.21
N VAL A 137 7.62 -5.33 10.01
CA VAL A 137 7.64 -5.13 11.46
C VAL A 137 7.22 -6.41 12.17
N THR A 138 7.88 -6.75 13.26
CA THR A 138 7.57 -7.90 14.11
C THR A 138 7.44 -7.46 15.57
N PRO A 139 6.68 -8.19 16.42
CA PRO A 139 6.74 -7.94 17.86
C PRO A 139 8.15 -8.23 18.41
N ASN A 140 8.63 -7.43 19.35
CA ASN A 140 9.97 -7.57 19.94
C ASN A 140 9.96 -8.34 21.29
N SER A 141 8.78 -8.55 21.88
CA SER A 141 8.60 -9.34 23.10
C SER A 141 7.37 -10.26 23.06
N ALA A 142 7.25 -11.15 24.05
CA ALA A 142 6.07 -11.98 24.25
C ALA A 142 4.81 -11.13 24.56
N VAL A 143 4.97 -10.01 25.25
CA VAL A 143 3.87 -9.07 25.56
C VAL A 143 3.41 -8.38 24.28
N ALA A 144 4.34 -7.88 23.47
CA ALA A 144 4.03 -7.30 22.17
C ALA A 144 3.36 -8.31 21.24
N THR A 145 3.78 -9.58 21.27
CA THR A 145 3.18 -10.65 20.45
C THR A 145 1.69 -10.84 20.73
N GLN A 146 1.24 -10.64 21.97
CA GLN A 146 -0.17 -10.73 22.36
C GLN A 146 -0.98 -9.51 21.93
N ARG A 147 -0.33 -8.34 21.81
CA ARG A 147 -0.96 -7.04 21.49
C ARG A 147 -0.59 -6.53 20.11
N PHE A 148 -0.07 -7.39 19.24
CA PHE A 148 0.67 -6.97 18.06
C PHE A 148 -0.15 -6.07 17.12
N GLU A 149 -1.41 -6.40 16.86
CA GLU A 149 -2.28 -5.57 16.02
C GLU A 149 -2.58 -4.20 16.62
N ALA A 150 -2.78 -4.14 17.94
CA ALA A 150 -3.00 -2.88 18.65
C ALA A 150 -1.74 -2.01 18.64
N LEU A 151 -0.55 -2.61 18.80
CA LEU A 151 0.73 -1.90 18.72
C LEU A 151 1.00 -1.41 17.30
N VAL A 152 0.74 -2.22 16.26
CA VAL A 152 0.85 -1.78 14.86
C VAL A 152 -0.06 -0.58 14.58
N TYR A 153 -1.30 -0.61 15.07
CA TYR A 153 -2.22 0.52 14.95
C TYR A 153 -1.73 1.76 15.70
N LEU A 154 -1.25 1.59 16.94
CA LEU A 154 -0.70 2.67 17.76
C LEU A 154 0.51 3.31 17.06
N SER A 155 1.49 2.51 16.66
CA SER A 155 2.69 3.00 15.96
C SER A 155 2.32 3.74 14.69
N ARG A 156 1.36 3.24 13.89
CA ARG A 156 0.84 3.98 12.74
C ARG A 156 0.34 5.37 13.13
N LYS A 157 -0.44 5.48 14.22
CA LYS A 157 -1.01 6.76 14.67
C LYS A 157 0.04 7.72 15.21
N GLU A 158 1.04 7.23 15.89
CA GLU A 158 2.16 8.03 16.38
C GLU A 158 3.02 8.54 15.21
N ILE A 159 3.36 7.67 14.25
CA ILE A 159 4.09 8.07 13.04
C ILE A 159 3.30 9.12 12.24
N GLU A 160 2.00 8.90 12.00
CA GLU A 160 1.12 9.86 11.31
C GLU A 160 1.04 11.21 12.06
N ALA A 161 1.13 11.21 13.38
CA ALA A 161 1.08 12.43 14.19
C ALA A 161 2.43 13.18 14.17
N GLU A 162 3.54 12.45 14.24
CA GLU A 162 4.89 13.00 14.24
C GLU A 162 5.26 13.62 12.88
N LEU A 163 4.91 12.94 11.78
CA LEU A 163 5.18 13.38 10.41
C LEU A 163 4.06 14.22 9.80
N ARG A 164 3.13 14.74 10.62
CA ARG A 164 1.92 15.45 10.17
C ARG A 164 2.22 16.67 9.27
N GLU A 165 3.32 17.36 9.53
CA GLU A 165 3.70 18.56 8.76
C GLU A 165 4.32 18.21 7.40
N ASP A 166 4.79 16.98 7.19
CA ASP A 166 5.22 16.51 5.89
C ASP A 166 4.01 16.07 5.04
N LYS A 167 3.60 16.96 4.14
CA LYS A 167 2.48 16.71 3.22
C LYS A 167 2.75 15.63 2.17
N SER A 168 4.00 15.23 1.99
CA SER A 168 4.41 14.16 1.08
C SER A 168 4.41 12.78 1.75
N PHE A 169 4.37 12.73 3.09
CA PHE A 169 4.34 11.49 3.83
C PHE A 169 2.94 10.87 3.88
N TYR A 170 2.87 9.57 3.59
CA TYR A 170 1.61 8.84 3.67
C TYR A 170 1.82 7.34 3.87
N ILE A 171 0.98 6.72 4.72
CA ILE A 171 0.96 5.27 4.96
C ILE A 171 -0.31 4.66 4.34
N PRO A 172 -0.27 4.19 3.07
CA PRO A 172 -1.39 3.51 2.44
C PRO A 172 -1.98 2.36 3.26
N SER A 173 -1.12 1.58 3.92
CA SER A 173 -1.52 0.47 4.78
C SER A 173 -0.41 0.16 5.77
N PHE A 174 -0.75 -0.11 7.02
CA PHE A 174 0.14 -0.72 8.01
C PHE A 174 -0.67 -1.77 8.77
N SER A 175 -0.44 -3.04 8.46
CA SER A 175 -1.34 -4.13 8.88
C SER A 175 -0.63 -5.49 8.94
N THR A 176 -1.20 -6.41 9.71
CA THR A 176 -0.82 -7.83 9.82
C THR A 176 -1.52 -8.72 8.77
N SER A 177 -2.51 -8.18 8.06
CA SER A 177 -3.42 -8.95 7.20
C SER A 177 -3.52 -8.43 5.77
N VAL A 178 -3.39 -7.12 5.54
CA VAL A 178 -3.58 -6.50 4.22
C VAL A 178 -2.45 -5.55 3.83
N VAL A 179 -2.26 -5.35 2.53
CA VAL A 179 -1.30 -4.40 1.95
C VAL A 179 -1.95 -3.68 0.76
N SER A 180 -1.79 -2.36 0.71
CA SER A 180 -2.34 -1.51 -0.35
C SER A 180 -1.29 -1.25 -1.44
N TYR A 181 -1.61 -1.59 -2.68
CA TYR A 181 -0.88 -1.18 -3.88
C TYR A 181 -1.73 -0.16 -4.63
N LYS A 182 -1.38 1.12 -4.57
CA LYS A 182 -2.15 2.20 -5.22
C LYS A 182 -1.24 3.30 -5.73
N GLY A 183 -1.74 4.14 -6.63
CA GLY A 183 -1.00 5.29 -7.12
C GLY A 183 -1.85 6.16 -8.05
N LEU A 184 -1.29 7.30 -8.45
CA LEU A 184 -1.81 8.15 -9.52
C LEU A 184 -1.53 7.52 -10.89
N VAL A 185 -2.10 6.35 -11.11
CA VAL A 185 -1.91 5.53 -12.31
C VAL A 185 -3.26 5.09 -12.85
N MET A 186 -3.37 5.06 -14.17
CA MET A 186 -4.58 4.56 -14.83
C MET A 186 -4.84 3.09 -14.48
N PRO A 187 -6.11 2.68 -14.28
CA PRO A 187 -6.46 1.30 -13.96
C PRO A 187 -5.86 0.24 -14.89
N THR A 188 -5.67 0.57 -16.17
CA THR A 188 -5.06 -0.30 -17.19
C THR A 188 -3.55 -0.47 -17.03
N HIS A 189 -2.86 0.48 -16.39
CA HIS A 189 -1.40 0.53 -16.28
C HIS A 189 -0.90 0.12 -14.87
N ILE A 190 -1.79 -0.20 -13.92
CA ILE A 190 -1.38 -0.54 -12.54
C ILE A 190 -0.45 -1.76 -12.47
N LYS A 191 -0.66 -2.76 -13.33
CA LYS A 191 0.18 -3.96 -13.43
C LYS A 191 1.54 -3.66 -14.04
N GLU A 192 1.62 -2.66 -14.91
CA GLU A 192 2.88 -2.21 -15.50
C GLU A 192 3.67 -1.40 -14.49
N PHE A 193 2.99 -0.56 -13.70
CA PHE A 193 3.63 0.29 -12.71
C PHE A 193 4.27 -0.49 -11.55
N TYR A 194 3.61 -1.51 -10.98
CA TYR A 194 4.16 -2.34 -9.90
C TYR A 194 4.70 -3.68 -10.44
N VAL A 195 6.03 -3.84 -10.46
CA VAL A 195 6.72 -4.99 -11.10
C VAL A 195 7.29 -6.04 -10.14
#